data_AF-A0A4W5PBA7-F1
#
_entry.id   AF-A0A4W5PBA7-F1
#
_cell.length_a   1.000
_cell.length_b   1.000
_cell.length_c   1.000
_cell.angle_alpha   90.00
_cell.angle_beta   90.00
_cell.angle_gamma   90.00
#
_symmetry.space_group_name_H-M   'P 1'
#
loop_
_entity.id
_entity.type
_entity.pdbx_description
1 polymer ?
#
loop_
_entity_poly.entity_id
_entity_poly.type
_entity_poly.pdbx_seq_one_letter_code
_entity_poly.pdbx_strand_id
1 'polypeptide(L)'
;MHSTPSNMKADSIWIYKLFLCVVLAVNSECRKQSLQQYQKSEETRLLCPDCPQPSMVNNSRSLEHCARKCSRNKKTFTCRAFYFDHQNRKCHLLPFDRFMDGAHREHRVNFDLYEKKGKYNC
;
A
#
# COMPACT_ATOMS: atom_id res chain seq x y z
N MET A 1 -65.10 -7.02 0.76
CA MET A 1 -63.88 -7.56 1.41
C MET A 1 -62.69 -6.94 0.69
N HIS A 2 -62.05 -5.95 1.31
CA HIS A 2 -61.00 -5.13 0.68
C HIS A 2 -59.69 -5.49 1.38
N SER A 3 -58.86 -6.31 0.73
CA SER A 3 -57.51 -6.60 1.19
C SER A 3 -56.55 -5.64 0.50
N THR A 4 -56.02 -4.68 1.25
CA THR A 4 -55.00 -3.73 0.78
C THR A 4 -53.67 -4.45 0.51
N PRO A 5 -52.95 -4.11 -0.57
CA PRO A 5 -51.61 -4.63 -0.80
C PRO A 5 -50.63 -3.91 0.14
N SER A 6 -49.90 -4.69 0.94
CA SER A 6 -48.87 -4.19 1.85
C SER A 6 -47.80 -3.43 1.06
N ASN A 7 -47.54 -2.20 1.51
CA ASN A 7 -46.56 -1.27 0.97
C ASN A 7 -45.14 -1.75 1.33
N MET A 8 -44.64 -2.74 0.59
CA MET A 8 -43.34 -3.38 0.83
C MET A 8 -42.25 -2.77 -0.06
N LYS A 9 -42.00 -1.45 0.06
CA LYS A 9 -40.97 -0.77 -0.76
C LYS A 9 -40.08 0.22 0.00
N ALA A 10 -40.51 0.75 1.15
CA ALA A 10 -39.74 1.74 1.90
C ALA A 10 -38.73 1.11 2.88
N ASP A 11 -39.10 0.02 3.55
CA ASP A 11 -38.29 -0.56 4.63
C ASP A 11 -37.03 -1.29 4.13
N SER A 12 -37.09 -1.84 2.91
CA SER A 12 -35.96 -2.56 2.31
C SER A 12 -34.84 -1.64 1.81
N ILE A 13 -35.13 -0.36 1.52
CA ILE A 13 -34.14 0.60 1.00
C ILE A 13 -33.04 0.87 2.04
N TRP A 14 -33.39 0.94 3.32
CA TRP A 14 -32.42 1.10 4.39
C TRP A 14 -31.48 -0.10 4.51
N ILE A 15 -32.01 -1.32 4.31
CA ILE A 15 -31.21 -2.54 4.30
C ILE A 15 -30.23 -2.52 3.13
N TYR A 16 -30.68 -2.18 1.91
CA TYR A 16 -29.77 -2.07 0.76
C TYR A 16 -28.73 -0.97 0.92
N LYS A 17 -29.10 0.19 1.49
CA LYS A 17 -28.15 1.26 1.80
C LYS A 17 -27.12 0.81 2.83
N LEU A 18 -27.55 0.13 3.89
CA LEU A 18 -26.66 -0.42 4.91
C LEU A 18 -25.71 -1.46 4.31
N PHE A 19 -26.22 -2.39 3.51
CA PHE A 19 -25.44 -3.42 2.84
C PHE A 19 -24.42 -2.81 1.87
N LEU A 20 -24.84 -1.83 1.08
CA LEU A 20 -23.95 -1.08 0.19
C LEU A 20 -22.85 -0.34 0.96
N CYS A 21 -23.19 0.31 2.08
CA CYS A 21 -22.21 0.96 2.95
C CYS A 21 -21.18 -0.02 3.51
N VAL A 22 -21.60 -1.20 3.96
CA VAL A 22 -20.70 -2.24 4.47
C VAL A 22 -19.77 -2.74 3.37
N VAL A 23 -20.30 -3.04 2.17
CA VAL A 23 -19.49 -3.47 1.01
C VAL A 23 -18.48 -2.39 0.62
N LEU A 24 -18.88 -1.11 0.61
CA LEU A 24 -17.98 0.01 0.31
C LEU A 24 -16.92 0.19 1.39
N ALA A 25 -17.27 0.03 2.68
CA ALA A 25 -16.33 0.13 3.79
C ALA A 25 -15.24 -0.96 3.71
N VAL A 26 -15.63 -2.23 3.56
CA VAL A 26 -14.72 -3.37 3.45
C VAL A 26 -13.81 -3.24 2.22
N ASN A 27 -14.35 -2.86 1.06
CA ASN A 27 -13.55 -2.64 -0.15
C ASN A 27 -12.61 -1.43 -0.03
N SER A 28 -12.97 -0.44 0.79
CA SER A 28 -12.10 0.71 1.10
C SER A 28 -10.96 0.33 2.04
N GLU A 29 -11.18 -0.59 2.99
CA GLU A 29 -10.17 -1.05 3.94
C GLU A 29 -9.05 -1.80 3.22
N CYS A 30 -9.39 -2.70 2.31
CA CYS A 30 -8.41 -3.41 1.46
C CYS A 30 -7.59 -2.44 0.58
N ARG A 31 -8.19 -1.32 0.12
CA ARG A 31 -7.48 -0.28 -0.64
C ARG A 31 -6.59 0.63 0.22
N LYS A 32 -6.93 0.82 1.50
CA LYS A 32 -6.21 1.69 2.45
C LYS A 32 -5.07 0.96 3.16
N GLN A 33 -5.13 -0.36 3.31
CA GLN A 33 -4.14 -1.15 4.04
C GLN A 33 -2.84 -1.47 3.28
N SER A 34 -2.57 -0.82 2.15
CA SER A 34 -1.32 -1.06 1.40
C SER A 34 -0.06 -0.95 2.28
N LEU A 35 -0.02 -0.03 3.25
CA LEU A 35 1.10 0.08 4.20
C LEU A 35 1.21 -1.07 5.19
N GLN A 36 0.11 -1.73 5.55
CA GLN A 36 0.14 -2.85 6.51
C GLN A 36 0.89 -4.07 5.95
N GLN A 37 1.00 -4.14 4.62
CA GLN A 37 1.79 -5.14 3.90
C GLN A 37 3.30 -4.91 4.02
N TYR A 38 3.73 -3.82 4.66
CA TYR A 38 5.15 -3.48 4.79
C TYR A 38 5.60 -3.52 6.25
N GLN A 39 6.85 -3.93 6.45
CA GLN A 39 7.56 -3.79 7.70
C GLN A 39 8.36 -2.48 7.67
N LYS A 40 8.12 -1.60 8.64
CA LYS A 40 8.84 -0.32 8.79
C LYS A 40 10.17 -0.54 9.52
N SER A 41 11.22 0.14 9.07
CA SER A 41 12.45 0.38 9.84
C SER A 41 12.74 1.88 9.81
N GLU A 42 12.87 2.48 10.98
CA GLU A 42 13.08 3.93 11.13
C GLU A 42 14.52 4.33 10.82
N GLU A 43 14.69 5.55 10.33
CA GLU A 43 16.00 6.17 10.07
C GLU A 43 16.96 5.26 9.29
N THR A 44 16.40 4.54 8.33
CA THR A 44 17.06 3.49 7.56
C THR A 44 16.75 3.67 6.08
N ARG A 45 17.76 3.46 5.24
CA ARG A 45 17.57 3.18 3.82
C ARG A 45 18.27 1.88 3.43
N LEU A 46 17.87 1.35 2.29
CA LEU A 46 18.49 0.16 1.71
C LEU A 46 19.24 0.57 0.45
N LEU A 47 20.52 0.20 0.38
CA LEU A 47 21.38 0.41 -0.77
C LEU A 47 21.78 -0.93 -1.34
N CYS A 48 22.00 -0.97 -2.65
CA CYS A 48 22.54 -2.13 -3.34
C CYS A 48 23.32 -1.66 -4.56
N PRO A 49 24.62 -1.36 -4.41
CA PRO A 49 25.47 -0.89 -5.50
C PRO A 49 25.58 -1.92 -6.64
N ASP A 50 25.57 -3.20 -6.29
CA ASP A 50 25.77 -4.33 -7.22
C ASP A 50 24.45 -4.89 -7.77
N CYS A 51 23.31 -4.30 -7.42
CA CYS A 51 22.03 -4.77 -7.91
C CYS A 51 21.84 -4.40 -9.39
N PRO A 52 21.34 -5.32 -10.23
CA PRO A 52 21.25 -5.13 -11.68
C PRO A 52 20.26 -4.03 -12.09
N GLN A 53 19.38 -3.59 -11.18
CA GLN A 53 18.38 -2.58 -11.47
C GLN A 53 18.40 -1.46 -10.41
N PRO A 54 18.50 -0.18 -10.83
CA PRO A 54 18.57 0.93 -9.92
C PRO A 54 17.21 1.23 -9.27
N SER A 55 17.24 1.94 -8.15
CA SER A 55 16.03 2.46 -7.50
C SER A 55 15.31 3.47 -8.39
N MET A 56 13.99 3.44 -8.41
CA MET A 56 13.17 4.44 -9.09
C MET A 56 12.69 5.51 -8.12
N VAL A 57 13.06 6.77 -8.38
CA VAL A 57 12.60 7.91 -7.58
C VAL A 57 11.22 8.35 -8.05
N ASN A 58 10.31 8.59 -7.10
CA ASN A 58 9.00 9.11 -7.39
C ASN A 58 8.62 10.25 -6.44
N ASN A 59 8.10 11.33 -7.02
CA ASN A 59 7.39 12.34 -6.24
C ASN A 59 6.11 11.72 -5.68
N SER A 60 5.93 11.82 -4.37
CA SER A 60 4.77 11.26 -3.70
C SER A 60 4.18 12.27 -2.74
N ARG A 61 2.85 12.31 -2.67
CA ARG A 61 2.15 13.17 -1.72
C ARG A 61 2.04 12.54 -0.32
N SER A 62 2.15 11.21 -0.23
CA SER A 62 2.05 10.48 1.05
C SER A 62 2.73 9.10 1.00
N LEU A 63 2.94 8.49 2.16
CA LEU A 63 3.42 7.11 2.29
C LEU A 63 2.51 6.10 1.59
N GLU A 64 1.19 6.24 1.73
CA GLU A 64 0.21 5.32 1.12
C GLU A 64 0.28 5.36 -0.41
N HIS A 65 0.63 6.51 -0.99
CA HIS A 65 0.84 6.60 -2.43
C HIS A 65 2.10 5.81 -2.85
N CYS A 66 3.17 5.85 -2.05
CA CYS A 66 4.37 5.03 -2.27
C CYS A 66 4.09 3.54 -2.14
N ALA A 67 3.41 3.12 -1.07
CA ALA A 67 3.03 1.73 -0.86
C ALA A 67 2.15 1.20 -1.99
N ARG A 68 1.14 1.96 -2.42
CA ARG A 68 0.30 1.60 -3.58
C ARG A 68 1.12 1.50 -4.87
N LYS A 69 2.03 2.44 -5.12
CA LYS A 69 2.87 2.41 -6.32
C LYS A 69 3.80 1.19 -6.30
N CYS A 70 4.45 0.90 -5.18
CA CYS A 70 5.29 -0.29 -5.02
C CYS A 70 4.49 -1.60 -5.14
N SER A 71 3.26 -1.67 -4.62
CA SER A 71 2.41 -2.85 -4.75
C SER A 71 1.92 -3.08 -6.19
N ARG A 72 1.68 -2.00 -6.96
CA ARG A 72 1.19 -2.06 -8.36
C ARG A 72 2.29 -2.08 -9.42
N ASN A 73 3.51 -1.64 -9.09
CA ASN A 73 4.61 -1.60 -10.04
C ASN A 73 5.14 -3.03 -10.26
N LYS A 74 4.57 -3.70 -11.27
CA LYS A 74 5.03 -5.00 -11.79
C LYS A 74 5.51 -4.90 -13.24
N LYS A 75 5.21 -3.78 -13.93
CA LYS A 75 5.45 -3.63 -15.38
C LYS A 75 6.88 -3.17 -15.73
N THR A 76 7.55 -2.46 -14.82
CA THR A 76 8.93 -1.95 -15.04
C THR A 76 9.97 -2.72 -14.23
N PHE A 77 9.62 -3.10 -13.01
CA PHE A 77 10.35 -4.01 -12.14
C PHE A 77 9.43 -4.52 -11.04
N THR A 78 9.83 -5.57 -10.35
CA THR A 78 9.13 -6.02 -9.14
C THR A 78 9.62 -5.22 -7.96
N CYS A 79 8.82 -4.26 -7.49
CA CYS A 79 9.17 -3.50 -6.30
C CYS A 79 9.09 -4.38 -5.04
N ARG A 80 10.18 -4.46 -4.27
CA ARG A 80 10.31 -5.28 -3.07
C ARG A 80 10.30 -4.46 -1.79
N ALA A 81 10.84 -3.25 -1.86
CA ALA A 81 10.87 -2.29 -0.76
C ALA A 81 10.75 -0.87 -1.29
N PHE A 82 10.54 0.09 -0.41
CA PHE A 82 10.77 1.51 -0.70
C PHE A 82 11.25 2.22 0.57
N TYR A 83 12.02 3.30 0.42
CA TYR A 83 12.21 4.24 1.53
C TYR A 83 11.55 5.58 1.22
N PHE A 84 11.05 6.25 2.26
CA PHE A 84 10.44 7.56 2.18
C PHE A 84 11.37 8.61 2.80
N ASP A 85 11.76 9.59 1.99
CA ASP A 85 12.47 10.78 2.40
C ASP A 85 11.44 11.79 2.92
N HIS A 86 11.39 11.95 4.25
CA HIS A 86 10.46 12.84 4.92
C HIS A 86 10.73 14.31 4.62
N GLN A 87 11.99 14.68 4.40
CA GLN A 87 12.40 16.04 4.14
C GLN A 87 11.93 16.50 2.77
N ASN A 88 12.16 15.68 1.74
CA ASN A 88 11.80 15.99 0.35
C ASN A 88 10.42 15.51 -0.06
N ARG A 89 9.74 14.73 0.81
CA ARG A 89 8.47 14.04 0.53
C ARG A 89 8.54 13.21 -0.76
N LYS A 90 9.60 12.41 -0.88
CA LYS A 90 9.83 11.53 -2.03
C LYS A 90 9.95 10.09 -1.58
N CYS A 91 9.59 9.15 -2.45
CA CYS A 91 9.94 7.75 -2.21
C CYS A 91 10.80 7.18 -3.31
N HIS A 92 11.69 6.30 -2.89
CA HIS A 92 12.58 5.54 -3.75
C HIS A 92 12.11 4.10 -3.73
N LEU A 93 11.57 3.65 -4.85
CA LEU A 93 11.06 2.29 -5.04
C LEU A 93 12.24 1.38 -5.40
N LEU A 94 12.38 0.28 -4.68
CA LEU A 94 13.54 -0.61 -4.78
C LEU A 94 13.16 -1.95 -5.39
N PRO A 95 13.91 -2.43 -6.40
CA PRO A 95 13.75 -3.78 -6.95
C PRO A 95 14.37 -4.87 -6.05
N PHE A 96 15.03 -4.47 -4.97
CA PHE A 96 15.72 -5.32 -4.01
C PHE A 96 15.18 -5.18 -2.59
N ASP A 97 15.37 -6.23 -1.81
CA ASP A 97 15.14 -6.28 -0.36
C ASP A 97 16.46 -6.64 0.34
N ARG A 98 16.46 -6.66 1.67
CA ARG A 98 17.66 -6.96 2.47
C ARG A 98 18.27 -8.35 2.26
N PHE A 99 17.58 -9.25 1.55
CA PHE A 99 18.03 -10.63 1.35
C PHE A 99 18.76 -10.82 0.03
N MET A 100 18.79 -9.80 -0.83
CA MET A 100 19.56 -9.85 -2.08
C MET A 100 21.04 -9.60 -1.82
N ASP A 101 21.90 -10.32 -2.53
CA ASP A 101 23.35 -10.16 -2.44
C ASP A 101 23.76 -8.72 -2.81
N GLY A 102 24.66 -8.13 -2.02
CA GLY A 102 25.09 -6.74 -2.16
C GLY A 102 24.14 -5.71 -1.55
N ALA A 103 22.92 -6.10 -1.16
CA ALA A 103 22.00 -5.21 -0.46
C ALA A 103 22.41 -5.05 1.00
N HIS A 104 22.51 -3.81 1.47
CA HIS A 104 22.83 -3.50 2.85
C HIS A 104 21.99 -2.34 3.37
N ARG A 105 21.70 -2.38 4.67
CA ARG A 105 21.01 -1.31 5.38
C ARG A 105 22.01 -0.23 5.75
N GLU A 106 21.57 1.01 5.60
CA GLU A 106 22.35 2.17 5.99
C GLU A 106 21.49 3.08 6.87
N HIS A 107 22.05 3.49 8.00
CA HIS A 107 21.41 4.48 8.85
C HIS A 107 21.40 5.85 8.16
N ARG A 108 20.20 6.43 8.06
CA ARG A 108 19.97 7.75 7.48
C ARG A 108 18.78 8.43 8.14
N VAL A 109 19.08 9.54 8.82
CA VAL A 109 18.07 10.41 9.44
C VAL A 109 17.10 10.93 8.38
N ASN A 110 15.81 11.02 8.73
CA ASN A 110 14.69 11.42 7.86
C ASN A 110 14.28 10.42 6.78
N PHE A 111 14.85 9.21 6.79
CA PHE A 111 14.53 8.16 5.84
C PHE A 111 13.90 6.98 6.56
N ASP A 112 12.69 6.60 6.21
CA ASP A 112 12.07 5.39 6.73
C ASP A 112 11.98 4.32 5.64
N LEU A 113 12.46 3.11 5.93
CA LEU A 113 12.44 1.96 5.04
C LEU A 113 11.18 1.13 5.26
N TYR A 114 10.54 0.71 4.17
CA TYR A 114 9.35 -0.13 4.13
C TYR A 114 9.62 -1.33 3.23
N GLU A 115 9.79 -2.51 3.83
CA GLU A 115 10.01 -3.76 3.10
C GLU A 115 8.71 -4.57 3.04
N LYS A 116 8.37 -5.13 1.88
CA LYS A 116 7.18 -5.99 1.78
C LYS A 116 7.32 -7.19 2.72
N LYS A 117 6.30 -7.43 3.52
CA LYS A 117 6.14 -8.69 4.25
C LYS A 117 5.92 -9.80 3.22
N GLY A 118 6.55 -10.96 3.44
CA GLY A 118 6.33 -12.15 2.61
C GLY A 118 4.84 -12.43 2.45
N LYS A 119 4.43 -12.93 1.27
CA LYS A 119 3.04 -13.01 0.79
C LYS A 119 2.00 -13.29 1.89
N TYR A 120 1.39 -12.24 2.40
CA TYR A 120 0.02 -12.29 2.88
C TYR A 120 -0.78 -11.38 1.95
N ASN A 121 -1.46 -12.05 1.03
CA ASN A 121 -2.48 -11.41 0.20
C ASN A 121 -3.56 -10.87 1.13
N CYS A 122 -4.10 -9.69 0.82
CA CYS A 122 -5.53 -9.56 0.92
C CYS A 122 -6.14 -10.29 -0.28
#